data_AF-A0A813J6D4-F1
#
_entry.id   AF-A0A813J6D4-F1
#
_cell.length_a   1.000
_cell.length_b   1.000
_cell.length_c   1.000
_cell.angle_alpha   90.00
_cell.angle_beta   90.00
_cell.angle_gamma   90.00
#
_symmetry.space_group_name_H-M   'P 1'
#
loop_
_entity.id
_entity.type
_entity.pdbx_description
1 polymer ?
#
loop_
_entity_poly.entity_id
_entity_poly.type
_entity_poly.pdbx_seq_one_letter_code
_entity_poly.pdbx_strand_id
1 'polypeptide(L)'
;MAMAGFAVLAFCSIFWHFGIDVSDLLMPDATYFVEAAPLFHSRGQTFSAVEQMDILSTANAAVYTTIVLSQMWHIWFCRTRSTSVTKHSLFNNKLVLLSMPWELAFILIFCYIPQFRPVFAQPRLPDLHRETVKYDSRAVVAWRIH
;
A
#
# COMPACT_ATOMS: atom_id res chain seq x y z
N MET A 1 -8.22 13.16 -12.96
CA MET A 1 -7.44 13.94 -11.97
C MET A 1 -7.68 13.49 -10.53
N ALA A 2 -8.92 13.25 -10.07
CA ALA A 2 -9.19 12.83 -8.68
C ALA A 2 -8.50 11.51 -8.25
N MET A 3 -8.40 10.53 -9.15
CA MET A 3 -7.80 9.21 -8.86
C MET A 3 -6.33 9.29 -8.43
N ALA A 4 -5.55 10.14 -9.10
CA ALA A 4 -4.14 10.34 -8.77
C ALA A 4 -3.97 11.02 -7.40
N GLY A 5 -4.91 11.89 -7.01
CA GLY A 5 -4.89 12.53 -5.70
C GLY A 5 -5.00 11.54 -4.54
N PHE A 6 -5.92 10.57 -4.62
CA PHE A 6 -6.05 9.54 -3.59
C PHE A 6 -4.84 8.62 -3.52
N ALA A 7 -4.26 8.26 -4.67
CA ALA A 7 -3.03 7.49 -4.72
C ALA A 7 -1.86 8.22 -4.03
N VAL A 8 -1.66 9.50 -4.33
CA VAL A 8 -0.60 10.32 -3.71
C VAL A 8 -0.83 10.45 -2.21
N LEU A 9 -2.07 10.68 -1.76
CA LEU A 9 -2.39 10.73 -0.33
C LEU A 9 -2.13 9.40 0.37
N ALA A 10 -2.50 8.27 -0.25
CA ALA A 10 -2.21 6.95 0.28
C ALA A 10 -0.69 6.73 0.42
N PHE A 11 0.07 7.09 -0.61
CA PHE A 11 1.54 7.03 -0.59
C PHE A 11 2.10 7.84 0.58
N CYS A 12 1.77 9.13 0.67
CA CYS A 12 2.23 10.01 1.75
C CYS A 12 1.80 9.52 3.14
N SER A 13 0.60 8.95 3.27
CA SER A 13 0.09 8.44 4.56
C SER A 13 0.91 7.27 5.10
N ILE A 14 1.42 6.40 4.21
CA ILE A 14 2.29 5.28 4.59
C ILE A 14 3.63 5.81 5.11
N PHE A 15 4.26 6.75 4.41
CA PHE A 15 5.52 7.34 4.89
C PHE A 15 5.37 8.06 6.23
N TRP A 16 4.26 8.78 6.42
CA TRP A 16 3.94 9.39 7.71
C TRP A 16 3.80 8.31 8.80
N HIS A 17 3.10 7.20 8.52
CA HIS A 17 2.94 6.10 9.48
C HIS A 17 4.27 5.51 9.93
N PHE A 18 5.23 5.37 9.02
CA PHE A 18 6.59 4.91 9.31
C PHE A 18 7.52 6.00 9.89
N GLY A 19 7.03 7.24 10.04
CA GLY A 19 7.77 8.35 10.66
C GLY A 19 8.71 9.10 9.73
N ILE A 20 8.62 8.87 8.41
CA ILE A 20 9.40 9.57 7.39
C ILE A 20 8.62 10.83 6.98
N ASP A 21 9.29 11.98 7.00
CA ASP A 21 8.66 13.22 6.54
C ASP A 21 8.48 13.22 5.01
N VAL A 22 7.32 13.65 4.54
CA VAL A 22 6.98 13.65 3.12
C VAL A 22 7.83 14.68 2.36
N SER A 23 8.29 15.75 3.03
CA SER A 23 9.19 16.71 2.39
C SER A 23 10.56 16.13 2.06
N ASP A 24 10.98 15.13 2.85
CA ASP A 24 12.25 14.41 2.68
C ASP A 24 12.23 13.51 1.43
N LEU A 25 11.04 12.99 1.08
CA LEU A 25 10.80 12.23 -0.16
C LEU A 25 10.77 13.08 -1.43
N LEU A 26 10.52 14.39 -1.31
CA LEU A 26 10.52 15.29 -2.46
C LEU A 26 11.93 15.74 -2.85
N MET A 27 12.96 15.23 -2.16
CA MET A 27 14.35 15.48 -2.55
C MET A 27 14.66 14.78 -3.88
N PRO A 28 15.27 15.49 -4.85
CA PRO A 28 15.53 14.97 -6.19
C PRO A 28 16.68 13.95 -6.28
N ASP A 29 17.21 13.48 -5.16
CA ASP A 29 18.41 12.65 -5.14
C ASP A 29 18.04 11.16 -5.25
N ALA A 30 18.37 10.54 -6.38
CA ALA A 30 18.07 9.13 -6.69
C ALA A 30 18.93 8.12 -5.90
N THR A 31 19.44 8.55 -4.75
CA THR A 31 20.39 7.85 -3.90
C THR A 31 19.73 6.99 -2.83
N TYR A 32 18.46 7.25 -2.51
CA TYR A 32 17.68 6.55 -1.48
C TYR A 32 16.64 5.60 -2.09
N PHE A 33 16.19 4.58 -1.33
CA PHE A 33 15.28 3.53 -1.80
C PHE A 33 15.83 2.65 -2.94
N VAL A 34 17.12 2.32 -2.86
CA VAL A 34 17.83 1.38 -3.76
C VAL A 34 18.48 0.29 -2.90
N GLU A 35 18.76 -0.88 -3.48
CA GLU A 35 19.31 -2.06 -2.78
C GLU A 35 20.63 -1.78 -2.03
N ALA A 36 21.41 -0.80 -2.48
CA ALA A 36 22.67 -0.35 -1.86
C ALA A 36 22.61 1.08 -1.29
N ALA A 37 21.42 1.57 -0.92
CA ALA A 37 21.24 2.92 -0.41
C ALA A 37 21.98 3.16 0.93
N PRO A 38 22.52 4.37 1.16
CA PRO A 38 23.07 4.73 2.46
C PRO A 38 21.97 4.80 3.53
N LEU A 39 22.39 4.82 4.81
CA LEU A 39 21.48 4.98 5.94
C LEU A 39 20.68 6.28 5.76
N PHE A 40 19.36 6.15 5.75
CA PHE A 40 18.46 7.28 5.62
C PHE A 40 18.05 7.75 7.02
N HIS A 41 18.27 9.03 7.30
CA HIS A 41 17.98 9.63 8.59
C HIS A 41 16.78 10.56 8.46
N SER A 42 15.65 10.18 9.04
CA SER A 42 14.46 11.03 9.06
C SER A 42 13.88 11.08 10.48
N ARG A 43 13.59 12.30 10.95
CA ARG A 43 12.98 12.56 12.27
C ARG A 43 13.66 11.87 13.47
N GLY A 44 14.99 11.69 13.40
CA GLY A 44 15.79 11.03 14.44
C GLY A 44 15.78 9.49 14.39
N GLN A 45 15.14 8.88 13.40
CA GLN A 45 15.22 7.45 13.11
C GLN A 45 16.16 7.17 11.94
N THR A 46 16.81 6.01 11.97
CA THR A 46 17.78 5.58 10.97
C THR A 46 17.25 4.34 10.26
N PHE A 47 17.05 4.43 8.95
CA PHE A 47 16.50 3.34 8.15
C PHE A 47 17.59 2.72 7.29
N SER A 48 17.77 1.40 7.43
CA SER A 48 18.66 0.61 6.57
C SER A 48 18.10 0.48 5.15
N ALA A 49 18.95 0.17 4.16
CA ALA A 49 18.53 -0.03 2.76
C ALA A 49 17.39 -1.08 2.63
N VAL A 50 17.45 -2.16 3.43
CA VAL A 50 16.42 -3.21 3.43
C VAL A 50 15.09 -2.66 3.94
N GLU A 51 15.11 -1.84 4.99
CA GLU A 51 13.89 -1.23 5.56
C GLU A 51 13.30 -0.18 4.62
N GLN A 52 14.14 0.64 3.97
CA GLN A 52 13.69 1.60 2.96
C GLN A 52 12.94 0.90 1.82
N MET A 53 13.47 -0.22 1.32
CA MET A 53 12.84 -1.01 0.27
C MET A 53 11.52 -1.66 0.72
N ASP A 54 11.45 -2.09 1.97
CA ASP A 54 10.24 -2.70 2.54
C ASP A 54 9.12 -1.65 2.74
N ILE A 55 9.47 -0.45 3.18
CA ILE A 55 8.54 0.67 3.30
C ILE A 55 8.06 1.13 1.91
N LEU A 56 8.98 1.30 0.95
CA LEU A 56 8.62 1.70 -0.41
C LEU A 56 7.69 0.67 -1.05
N SER A 57 7.98 -0.62 -0.87
CA SER A 57 7.15 -1.67 -1.44
C SER A 57 5.76 -1.72 -0.81
N THR A 58 5.66 -1.52 0.51
CA THR A 58 4.38 -1.34 1.22
C THR A 58 3.60 -0.14 0.67
N ALA A 59 4.27 0.99 0.45
CA ALA A 59 3.64 2.19 -0.11
C ALA A 59 3.13 1.96 -1.54
N ASN A 60 3.89 1.26 -2.39
CA ASN A 60 3.48 0.90 -3.75
C ASN A 60 2.25 -0.01 -3.76
N ALA A 61 2.19 -1.00 -2.86
CA ALA A 61 1.01 -1.85 -2.73
C ALA A 61 -0.22 -1.05 -2.27
N ALA A 62 -0.07 -0.11 -1.32
CA ALA A 62 -1.16 0.74 -0.87
C ALA A 62 -1.66 1.69 -1.97
N VAL A 63 -0.76 2.22 -2.79
CA VAL A 63 -1.11 3.02 -3.98
C VAL A 63 -1.90 2.18 -4.98
N TYR A 64 -1.41 0.98 -5.29
CA TYR A 64 -2.07 0.08 -6.22
C TYR A 64 -3.51 -0.25 -5.78
N THR A 65 -3.69 -0.67 -4.53
CA THR A 65 -5.04 -1.00 -4.01
C THR A 65 -5.95 0.22 -4.01
N THR A 66 -5.43 1.40 -3.66
CA THR A 66 -6.20 2.65 -3.69
C THR A 66 -6.66 3.00 -5.10
N ILE A 67 -5.80 2.84 -6.12
CA ILE A 67 -6.18 3.07 -7.52
C ILE A 67 -7.31 2.14 -7.95
N VAL A 68 -7.20 0.83 -7.66
CA VAL A 68 -8.22 -0.15 -8.03
C VAL A 68 -9.56 0.17 -7.35
N LEU A 69 -9.56 0.49 -6.05
CA LEU A 69 -10.77 0.89 -5.33
C LEU A 69 -11.37 2.19 -5.87
N SER A 70 -10.52 3.14 -6.26
CA SER A 70 -10.98 4.40 -6.87
C SER A 70 -11.65 4.16 -8.23
N GLN A 71 -11.16 3.21 -9.02
CA GLN A 71 -11.76 2.80 -10.29
C GLN A 71 -13.13 2.14 -10.09
N MET A 72 -13.23 1.27 -9.08
CA MET A 72 -14.50 0.65 -8.68
C MET A 72 -15.57 1.73 -8.38
N TRP A 73 -15.18 2.73 -7.58
CA TRP A 73 -16.04 3.85 -7.22
C TRP A 73 -16.38 4.75 -8.41
N HIS A 74 -15.42 4.97 -9.31
CA HIS A 74 -15.62 5.77 -10.52
C HIS A 74 -16.70 5.16 -11.43
N ILE A 75 -16.64 3.85 -11.68
CA ILE A 75 -17.65 3.14 -12.48
C ILE A 75 -19.04 3.29 -11.84
N TRP A 76 -19.12 3.17 -10.51
CA TRP A 76 -20.36 3.38 -9.77
C TRP A 76 -20.92 4.79 -9.99
N PHE A 77 -20.09 5.83 -9.85
CA PHE A 77 -20.49 7.22 -10.08
C PHE A 77 -20.92 7.52 -11.52
N CYS A 78 -20.18 7.01 -12.51
CA CYS A 78 -20.55 7.12 -13.92
C CYS A 78 -21.94 6.53 -14.19
N ARG A 79 -22.27 5.42 -13.51
CA ARG A 79 -23.58 4.80 -13.61
C ARG A 79 -24.68 5.64 -12.98
N THR A 80 -24.48 6.15 -11.76
CA THR A 80 -25.45 7.00 -11.05
C THR A 80 -25.82 8.25 -11.84
N ARG A 81 -24.88 8.80 -12.64
CA ARG A 81 -25.13 9.95 -13.52
C ARG A 81 -25.97 9.60 -14.76
N SER A 82 -25.83 8.39 -15.30
CA SER A 82 -26.54 7.99 -16.52
C SER A 82 -27.98 7.55 -16.28
N THR A 83 -28.30 7.02 -15.09
CA THR A 83 -29.67 6.62 -14.72
C THR A 83 -29.89 6.80 -13.23
N SER A 84 -31.00 7.44 -12.86
CA SER A 84 -31.40 7.60 -11.46
C SER A 84 -31.53 6.22 -10.80
N VAL A 85 -30.67 5.96 -9.82
CA VAL A 85 -30.47 4.68 -9.12
C VAL A 85 -31.76 4.11 -8.50
N THR A 86 -32.79 4.94 -8.34
CA THR A 86 -34.10 4.58 -7.80
C THR A 86 -35.14 4.13 -8.84
N LYS A 87 -34.90 4.35 -10.15
CA LYS A 87 -35.88 4.00 -11.21
C LYS A 87 -35.54 2.76 -12.04
N HIS A 88 -34.32 2.20 -11.94
CA HIS A 88 -33.96 0.97 -12.65
C HIS A 88 -33.15 0.01 -11.77
N SER A 89 -33.58 -1.25 -11.74
CA SER A 89 -33.03 -2.36 -10.96
C SER A 89 -31.49 -2.38 -10.94
N LEU A 90 -30.90 -2.21 -9.75
CA LEU A 90 -29.46 -2.26 -9.47
C LEU A 90 -28.79 -3.51 -10.10
N PHE A 91 -29.54 -4.61 -10.20
CA PHE A 91 -29.08 -5.93 -10.65
C PHE A 91 -29.22 -6.21 -12.14
N ASN A 92 -29.81 -5.31 -12.94
CA ASN A 92 -30.11 -5.64 -14.34
C ASN A 92 -28.86 -5.65 -15.25
N ASN A 93 -27.81 -4.92 -14.85
CA ASN A 93 -26.56 -4.89 -15.61
C ASN A 93 -25.55 -5.87 -15.02
N LYS A 94 -25.65 -7.12 -15.49
CA LYS A 94 -24.81 -8.25 -15.07
C LYS A 94 -23.31 -8.00 -15.26
N LEU A 95 -22.91 -7.16 -16.22
CA LEU A 95 -21.51 -6.84 -16.49
C LEU A 95 -20.85 -6.05 -15.35
N VAL A 96 -21.54 -5.07 -14.78
CA VAL A 96 -21.02 -4.29 -13.64
C VAL A 96 -21.04 -5.11 -12.36
N LEU A 97 -22.06 -5.95 -12.19
CA LEU A 97 -22.10 -6.89 -11.06
C LEU A 97 -20.98 -7.93 -11.13
N LEU A 98 -20.59 -8.32 -12.35
CA LEU A 98 -19.49 -9.24 -12.58
C LEU A 98 -18.12 -8.58 -12.41
N SER A 99 -17.95 -7.30 -12.77
CA SER A 99 -16.64 -6.63 -12.68
C SER A 99 -16.16 -6.40 -11.25
N MET A 100 -17.08 -6.15 -10.31
CA MET A 100 -16.77 -5.91 -8.89
C MET A 100 -15.95 -7.05 -8.23
N PRO A 101 -16.36 -8.32 -8.30
CA PRO A 101 -15.55 -9.42 -7.75
C PRO A 101 -14.25 -9.64 -8.52
N TRP A 102 -14.18 -9.32 -9.81
CA TRP A 102 -12.93 -9.42 -10.57
C TRP A 102 -11.88 -8.41 -10.10
N GLU A 103 -12.26 -7.17 -9.80
CA GLU A 103 -11.36 -6.15 -9.27
C GLU A 103 -10.78 -6.56 -7.90
N LEU A 104 -11.63 -7.10 -7.02
CA LEU A 104 -11.18 -7.64 -5.74
C LEU A 104 -10.27 -8.86 -5.91
N ALA A 105 -10.60 -9.76 -6.84
CA ALA A 105 -9.78 -10.91 -7.17
C ALA A 105 -8.40 -10.49 -7.69
N PHE A 106 -8.30 -9.44 -8.51
CA PHE A 106 -7.02 -8.92 -8.96
C PHE A 106 -6.19 -8.35 -7.80
N ILE A 107 -6.79 -7.64 -6.84
CA ILE A 107 -6.05 -7.19 -5.64
C ILE A 107 -5.47 -8.40 -4.89
N LEU A 108 -6.24 -9.46 -4.69
CA LEU A 108 -5.77 -10.66 -4.00
C LEU A 108 -4.68 -11.39 -4.78
N ILE A 109 -4.87 -11.58 -6.09
CA ILE A 109 -3.89 -12.21 -6.98
C ILE A 109 -2.59 -11.41 -6.95
N PHE A 110 -2.65 -10.10 -7.18
CA PHE A 110 -1.44 -9.32 -7.24
C PHE A 110 -0.78 -9.24 -5.86
N CYS A 111 -1.48 -8.92 -4.77
CA CYS A 111 -0.84 -8.73 -3.47
C CYS A 111 -0.30 -10.02 -2.83
N TYR A 112 -0.91 -11.18 -3.09
CA TYR A 112 -0.54 -12.42 -2.40
C TYR A 112 0.39 -13.33 -3.23
N ILE A 113 0.40 -13.21 -4.56
CA ILE A 113 1.19 -14.10 -5.41
C ILE A 113 2.66 -13.64 -5.42
N PRO A 114 3.59 -14.44 -4.87
CA PRO A 114 5.00 -14.04 -4.73
C PRO A 114 5.73 -13.81 -6.05
N GLN A 115 5.23 -14.37 -7.16
CA GLN A 115 5.81 -14.24 -8.49
C GLN A 115 5.71 -12.82 -9.06
N PHE A 116 4.75 -12.02 -8.58
CA PHE A 116 4.54 -10.64 -9.03
C PHE A 116 5.36 -9.60 -8.24
N ARG A 117 6.02 -10.03 -7.15
CA ARG A 117 6.86 -9.17 -6.29
C ARG A 117 7.95 -8.38 -7.01
N PRO A 118 8.75 -8.95 -7.93
CA PRO A 118 9.79 -8.18 -8.62
C PRO A 118 9.22 -7.18 -9.63
N VAL A 119 8.00 -7.40 -10.12
CA VAL A 119 7.36 -6.53 -11.13
C VAL A 119 6.62 -5.38 -10.47
N PHE A 120 5.95 -5.64 -9.34
CA PHE A 120 5.09 -4.66 -8.67
C PHE A 120 5.69 -4.10 -7.38
N ALA A 121 6.94 -4.46 -7.06
CA ALA A 121 7.66 -4.02 -5.86
C ALA A 121 6.76 -4.10 -4.62
N GLN A 122 6.18 -5.28 -4.37
CA GLN A 122 5.22 -5.48 -3.29
C GLN A 122 5.92 -5.83 -1.97
N PRO A 123 5.30 -5.48 -0.83
CA PRO A 123 5.90 -5.72 0.47
C PRO A 123 6.17 -7.19 0.66
N ARG A 124 7.32 -7.50 1.27
CA ARG A 124 7.53 -8.86 1.76
C ARG A 124 6.48 -9.08 2.83
N LEU A 125 5.78 -10.23 2.79
CA LEU A 125 5.00 -10.63 3.96
C LEU A 125 5.93 -10.48 5.17
N PRO A 126 5.47 -9.91 6.29
CA PRO A 126 6.22 -10.00 7.53
C PRO A 126 6.49 -11.49 7.72
N ASP A 127 7.75 -11.90 7.60
CA ASP A 127 8.11 -13.27 7.88
C ASP A 127 7.57 -13.56 9.28
N LEU A 128 6.81 -14.63 9.47
CA LEU A 128 6.33 -15.03 10.80
C LEU A 128 7.51 -15.08 11.82
N HIS A 129 8.73 -15.25 11.31
CA HIS A 129 9.98 -15.15 12.05
C HIS A 129 10.32 -13.74 12.59
N ARG A 130 10.04 -12.65 11.86
CA ARG A 130 10.28 -11.27 12.35
C ARG A 130 9.30 -10.90 13.47
N GLU A 131 8.07 -11.35 13.41
CA GLU A 131 7.10 -11.13 14.49
C GLU A 131 7.47 -11.90 15.76
N THR A 132 7.96 -13.15 15.63
CA THR A 132 8.48 -13.90 16.78
C THR A 132 9.71 -13.23 17.41
N VAL A 133 10.63 -12.67 16.61
CA VAL A 133 11.82 -11.96 17.14
C VAL A 133 11.43 -10.66 17.84
N LYS A 134 10.45 -9.91 17.31
CA LYS A 134 9.97 -8.66 17.94
C LYS A 134 9.18 -8.94 19.24
N TYR A 135 8.45 -10.05 19.30
CA TYR A 135 7.74 -10.50 20.50
C TYR A 135 8.70 -11.06 21.57
N ASP A 136 9.70 -11.84 21.14
CA ASP A 136 10.75 -12.37 22.01
C ASP A 136 11.60 -11.24 22.61
N SER A 137 11.99 -10.25 21.80
CA SER A 137 12.71 -9.06 22.29
C SER A 137 11.93 -8.28 23.35
N ARG A 138 10.60 -8.23 23.25
CA ARG A 138 9.73 -7.61 24.27
C ARG A 138 9.56 -8.48 25.51
N ALA A 139 9.52 -9.80 25.36
CA ALA A 139 9.49 -10.73 26.49
C ALA A 139 10.82 -10.70 27.28
N VAL A 140 11.97 -10.66 26.60
CA VAL A 140 13.30 -10.57 27.23
C VAL A 140 13.47 -9.24 27.98
N VAL A 141 12.91 -8.15 27.47
CA VAL A 141 12.90 -6.86 28.19
C VAL A 141 11.98 -6.93 29.42
N ALA A 142 10.83 -7.60 29.36
CA ALA A 142 9.91 -7.76 30.49
C ALA A 142 10.48 -8.61 31.65
N TRP A 143 11.34 -9.60 31.35
CA TRP A 143 12.03 -10.41 32.37
C TRP A 143 13.27 -9.73 33.00
N ARG A 144 13.72 -8.59 32.47
CA ARG A 144 14.88 -7.85 33.01
C ARG A 144 14.49 -6.75 34.00
N ILE A 145 13.19 -6.59 34.29
CA ILE A 145 12.64 -5.53 35.16
C ILE A 145 12.04 -6.06 36.48
N HIS A 146 12.24 -7.34 36.78
CA HIS A 146 11.93 -7.96 38.07
C HIS A 146 13.15 -8.74 38.58
#